data_AF-E3ULA8-F1
#
_entry.id   AF-E3ULA8-F1
#
_cell.length_a   1.000
_cell.length_b   1.000
_cell.length_c   1.000
_cell.angle_alpha   90.00
_cell.angle_beta   90.00
_cell.angle_gamma   90.00
#
_symmetry.space_group_name_H-M   'P 1'
#
loop_
_entity.id
_entity.type
_entity.pdbx_description
1 polymer ?
#
loop_
_entity_poly.entity_id
_entity_poly.type
_entity_poly.pdbx_seq_one_letter_code
_entity_poly.pdbx_strand_id
1 'polypeptide(L)'
;NKMEENSGKVKPFNRNDEQFLEAFVIFCGLGIQNTQMYEAVERAMAKQMVTLEVLSYHASAAEEETRELQSLAAAVVPSAQTLKITDFSFSDFELSDLETALCTIRMFTDLNLVQNFQMKYEVLCRWILSVKKNYRKNVAYHNWRAR
;
A
#
# COMPACT_ATOMS: atom_id res chain seq x y z
N ASN A 1 41.93 38.40 7.74
CA ASN A 1 41.95 39.87 7.78
C ASN A 1 40.77 40.41 6.99
N LYS A 2 40.09 41.42 7.52
CA LYS A 2 38.97 42.11 6.86
C LYS A 2 39.41 43.50 6.37
N MET A 3 38.83 43.96 5.26
CA MET A 3 39.04 45.32 4.77
C MET A 3 38.06 46.27 5.46
N GLU A 4 38.58 47.41 5.91
CA GLU A 4 37.77 48.46 6.52
C GLU A 4 37.21 49.39 5.44
N GLU A 5 35.87 49.49 5.34
CA GLU A 5 35.16 50.15 4.22
C GLU A 5 35.57 51.61 3.99
N ASN A 6 36.02 52.32 5.03
CA ASN A 6 36.38 53.75 4.95
C ASN A 6 37.88 54.05 4.81
N SER A 7 38.78 53.07 5.01
CA SER A 7 40.23 53.34 5.06
C SER A 7 41.07 52.48 4.14
N GLY A 8 40.50 51.40 3.56
CA GLY A 8 41.23 50.43 2.74
C GLY A 8 42.31 49.66 3.50
N LYS A 9 42.45 49.87 4.82
CA LYS A 9 43.44 49.18 5.65
C LYS A 9 42.94 47.80 6.03
N VAL A 10 43.87 46.86 5.99
CA VAL A 10 43.67 45.45 6.36
C VAL A 10 43.73 45.33 7.88
N LYS A 11 42.62 44.93 8.52
CA LYS A 11 42.56 44.64 9.96
C LYS A 11 42.46 43.13 10.23
N PRO A 12 43.09 42.63 11.31
CA PRO A 12 42.88 41.25 11.74
C PRO A 12 41.42 41.05 12.17
N PHE A 13 40.95 39.81 12.08
CA PHE A 13 39.64 39.45 12.64
C PHE A 13 39.68 39.64 14.15
N ASN A 14 38.55 40.07 14.71
CA ASN A 14 38.40 40.28 16.13
C ASN A 14 37.41 39.28 16.73
N ARG A 15 37.28 39.29 18.06
CA ARG A 15 36.44 38.36 18.82
C ARG A 15 34.95 38.43 18.43
N ASN A 16 34.46 39.58 17.96
CA ASN A 16 33.08 39.70 17.49
C ASN A 16 32.90 38.99 16.13
N ASP A 17 33.90 39.06 15.25
CA ASP A 17 33.90 38.32 13.98
C ASP A 17 33.92 36.80 14.24
N GLU A 18 34.67 36.34 15.25
CA GLU A 18 34.71 34.93 15.67
C GLU A 18 33.34 34.47 16.19
N GLN A 19 32.69 35.24 17.07
CA GLN A 19 31.36 34.90 17.60
C GLN A 19 30.27 34.91 16.52
N PHE A 20 30.35 35.85 15.58
CA PHE A 20 29.44 35.89 14.44
C PHE A 20 29.62 34.65 13.54
N LEU A 21 30.88 34.30 13.25
CA LEU A 21 31.20 33.11 12.46
C LEU A 21 30.76 31.82 13.16
N GLU A 22 30.92 31.73 14.49
CA GLU A 22 30.47 30.60 15.29
C GLU A 22 28.95 30.41 15.16
N ALA A 23 28.16 31.47 15.37
CA ALA A 23 26.71 31.43 15.20
C ALA A 23 26.32 31.06 13.76
N PHE A 24 26.98 31.65 12.76
CA PHE A 24 26.74 31.35 11.35
C PHE A 24 26.98 29.87 11.03
N VAL A 25 28.11 29.30 11.47
CA VAL A 25 28.45 27.89 11.22
C VAL A 25 27.44 26.95 11.89
N ILE A 26 26.95 27.28 13.09
CA ILE A 26 25.88 26.50 13.75
C ILE A 26 24.60 26.51 12.91
N PHE A 27 24.14 27.67 12.44
CA PHE A 27 22.94 27.76 11.60
C PHE A 27 23.12 27.06 10.26
N CYS A 28 24.28 27.20 9.62
CA CYS A 28 24.60 26.45 8.40
C CYS A 28 24.60 24.95 8.65
N GLY A 29 25.19 24.47 9.75
CA GLY A 29 25.21 23.06 10.12
C GLY A 29 23.81 22.48 10.31
N LEU A 30 22.95 23.19 11.05
CA LEU A 30 21.55 22.81 11.23
C LEU A 30 20.77 22.80 9.91
N GLY A 31 20.96 23.83 9.07
CA GLY A 31 20.32 23.93 7.77
C GLY A 31 20.72 22.78 6.83
N ILE A 32 22.03 22.50 6.75
CA ILE A 32 22.56 21.41 5.93
C ILE A 32 22.05 20.06 6.44
N GLN A 33 22.10 19.83 7.75
CA GLN A 33 21.63 18.57 8.33
C GLN A 33 20.13 18.34 8.09
N ASN A 34 19.31 19.38 8.28
CA ASN A 34 17.86 19.29 8.04
C ASN A 34 17.55 18.99 6.57
N THR A 35 18.20 19.70 5.64
CA THR A 35 18.02 19.46 4.21
C THR A 35 18.46 18.05 3.82
N GLN A 36 19.64 17.60 4.26
CA GLN A 36 20.14 16.26 3.96
C GLN A 36 19.23 15.16 4.50
N MET A 37 18.72 15.33 5.73
CA MET A 37 17.79 14.39 6.33
C MET A 37 16.47 14.35 5.55
N TYR A 38 15.95 15.51 5.15
CA TYR A 38 14.72 15.60 4.37
C TYR A 38 14.87 14.94 3.00
N GLU A 39 15.95 15.25 2.26
CA GLU A 39 16.25 14.63 0.97
C GLU A 39 16.41 13.10 1.07
N ALA A 40 16.99 12.61 2.16
CA ALA A 40 17.12 11.18 2.40
C ALA A 40 15.76 10.51 2.60
N VAL A 41 14.87 11.13 3.37
CA VAL A 41 13.49 10.67 3.57
C VAL A 41 12.72 10.69 2.25
N GLU A 42 12.77 11.80 1.51
CA GLU A 42 12.07 11.95 0.23
C GLU A 42 12.53 10.88 -0.78
N ARG A 43 13.85 10.65 -0.88
CA ARG A 43 14.40 9.59 -1.74
C ARG A 43 13.96 8.20 -1.30
N ALA A 44 13.89 7.93 0.01
CA ALA A 44 13.40 6.66 0.53
C ALA A 44 11.91 6.46 0.22
N MET A 45 11.09 7.50 0.38
CA MET A 45 9.66 7.48 0.03
C MET A 45 9.45 7.24 -1.46
N ALA A 46 10.20 7.93 -2.33
CA ALA A 46 10.12 7.72 -3.78
C ALA A 46 10.44 6.26 -4.15
N LYS A 47 11.51 5.68 -3.57
CA LYS A 47 11.85 4.26 -3.75
C LYS A 47 10.75 3.33 -3.25
N GLN A 48 10.16 3.63 -2.09
CA GLN A 48 9.08 2.85 -1.52
C GLN A 48 7.83 2.90 -2.41
N MET A 49 7.46 4.07 -2.93
CA MET A 49 6.32 4.23 -3.84
C MET A 49 6.46 3.37 -5.09
N VAL A 50 7.60 3.47 -5.79
CA VAL A 50 7.87 2.65 -6.98
C VAL A 50 7.84 1.15 -6.65
N THR A 51 8.43 0.76 -5.52
CA THR A 51 8.40 -0.64 -5.08
C THR A 51 6.98 -1.13 -4.83
N LEU A 52 6.15 -0.32 -4.15
CA LEU A 52 4.75 -0.66 -3.89
C LEU A 52 3.92 -0.74 -5.17
N GLU A 53 4.18 0.12 -6.16
CA GLU A 53 3.51 0.09 -7.45
C GLU A 53 3.80 -1.20 -8.22
N VAL A 54 5.08 -1.59 -8.29
CA VAL A 54 5.50 -2.85 -8.92
C VAL A 54 4.87 -4.05 -8.20
N LEU A 55 4.88 -4.06 -6.86
CA LEU A 55 4.24 -5.10 -6.08
C LEU A 55 2.73 -5.15 -6.34
N SER A 56 2.06 -3.99 -6.38
CA SER A 56 0.62 -3.88 -6.65
C SER A 56 0.26 -4.43 -8.03
N TYR A 57 1.05 -4.14 -9.06
CA TYR A 57 0.84 -4.66 -10.41
C TYR A 57 0.87 -6.20 -10.44
N HIS A 58 1.84 -6.81 -9.75
CA HIS A 58 1.95 -8.27 -9.67
C HIS A 58 0.92 -8.90 -8.72
N ALA A 59 0.53 -8.21 -7.66
CA ALA A 59 -0.40 -8.66 -6.64
C ALA A 59 -1.87 -8.56 -7.08
N SER A 60 -2.21 -7.59 -7.93
CA SER A 60 -3.58 -7.37 -8.38
C SER A 60 -4.07 -8.49 -9.29
N ALA A 61 -5.33 -8.86 -9.17
CA ALA A 61 -5.98 -9.77 -10.11
C ALA A 61 -6.00 -9.19 -11.52
N ALA A 62 -5.88 -10.05 -12.53
CA ALA A 62 -5.99 -9.61 -13.92
C ALA A 62 -7.39 -9.04 -14.19
N GLU A 63 -7.48 -8.03 -15.06
CA GLU A 63 -8.77 -7.46 -15.43
C GLU A 63 -9.69 -8.51 -16.06
N GLU A 64 -9.14 -9.42 -16.85
CA GLU A 64 -9.92 -10.47 -17.51
C GLU A 64 -10.54 -11.45 -16.50
N GLU A 65 -9.75 -11.97 -15.55
CA GLU A 65 -10.26 -12.82 -14.47
C GLU A 65 -11.34 -12.10 -13.63
N THR A 66 -11.18 -10.79 -13.43
CA THR A 66 -12.17 -9.96 -12.74
C THR A 66 -13.47 -9.86 -13.53
N ARG A 67 -13.39 -9.68 -14.87
CA ARG A 67 -14.55 -9.64 -15.76
C ARG A 67 -15.26 -10.98 -15.84
N GLU A 68 -14.52 -12.08 -15.90
CA GLU A 68 -15.08 -13.44 -15.89
C GLU A 68 -15.87 -13.70 -14.60
N LEU A 69 -15.28 -13.41 -13.43
CA LEU A 69 -15.96 -13.54 -12.15
C LEU A 69 -17.18 -12.62 -12.09
N GLN A 70 -17.06 -11.37 -12.55
CA GLN A 70 -18.18 -10.44 -12.60
C GLN A 70 -19.33 -10.96 -13.47
N SER A 71 -19.03 -11.49 -14.65
CA SER A 71 -20.01 -12.07 -15.57
C SER A 71 -20.72 -13.26 -14.95
N LEU A 72 -19.96 -14.19 -14.36
CA LEU A 72 -20.51 -15.37 -13.70
C LEU A 72 -21.36 -15.02 -12.48
N ALA A 73 -20.86 -14.10 -11.65
CA ALA A 73 -21.51 -13.72 -10.42
C ALA A 73 -22.73 -12.81 -10.69
N ALA A 74 -22.73 -12.02 -11.76
CA ALA A 74 -23.93 -11.32 -12.24
C ALA A 74 -25.00 -12.29 -12.77
N ALA A 75 -24.60 -13.42 -13.35
CA ALA A 75 -25.53 -14.42 -13.85
C ALA A 75 -26.19 -15.20 -12.71
N VAL A 76 -25.42 -15.77 -11.77
CA VAL A 76 -25.95 -16.53 -10.62
C VAL A 76 -24.93 -16.54 -9.48
N VAL A 77 -25.05 -15.66 -8.48
CA VAL A 77 -24.47 -15.95 -7.15
C VAL A 77 -25.44 -16.92 -6.46
N PRO A 78 -25.08 -18.20 -6.24
CA PRO A 78 -26.01 -19.16 -5.64
C PRO A 78 -26.39 -18.74 -4.21
N SER A 79 -27.54 -19.20 -3.73
CA SER A 79 -28.01 -18.88 -2.37
C SER A 79 -27.07 -19.48 -1.30
N ALA A 80 -27.08 -18.91 -0.10
CA ALA A 80 -26.33 -19.47 1.03
C ALA A 80 -26.71 -20.91 1.35
N GLN A 81 -28.00 -21.26 1.18
CA GLN A 81 -28.46 -22.64 1.38
C GLN A 81 -27.88 -23.58 0.33
N THR A 82 -27.84 -23.16 -0.94
CA THR A 82 -27.24 -23.95 -2.03
C THR A 82 -25.76 -24.19 -1.80
N LEU A 83 -25.03 -23.16 -1.34
CA LEU A 83 -23.60 -23.24 -1.05
C LEU A 83 -23.28 -23.88 0.30
N LYS A 84 -24.28 -24.10 1.16
CA LYS A 84 -24.16 -24.63 2.53
C LYS A 84 -23.21 -23.83 3.43
N ILE A 85 -22.94 -22.57 3.12
CA ILE A 85 -21.95 -21.72 3.82
C ILE A 85 -22.39 -21.26 5.21
N THR A 86 -23.63 -21.55 5.60
CA THR A 86 -24.17 -21.29 6.95
C THR A 86 -24.10 -22.53 7.86
N ASP A 87 -23.66 -23.68 7.34
CA ASP A 87 -23.53 -24.92 8.11
C ASP A 87 -22.11 -25.04 8.68
N PHE A 88 -21.98 -25.38 9.96
CA PHE A 88 -20.69 -25.64 10.59
C PHE A 88 -19.98 -26.87 10.03
N SER A 89 -20.74 -27.78 9.40
CA SER A 89 -20.23 -28.98 8.73
C SER A 89 -19.76 -28.71 7.30
N PHE A 90 -19.76 -27.44 6.88
CA PHE A 90 -19.31 -27.03 5.55
C PHE A 90 -17.89 -27.52 5.25
N SER A 91 -17.68 -27.98 4.02
CA SER A 91 -16.40 -28.46 3.51
C SER A 91 -16.16 -27.86 2.14
N ASP A 92 -14.97 -27.28 1.95
CA ASP A 92 -14.56 -26.65 0.71
C ASP A 92 -13.72 -27.60 -0.19
N PHE A 93 -13.61 -28.88 0.18
CA PHE A 93 -12.81 -29.90 -0.53
C PHE A 93 -13.22 -30.07 -1.99
N GLU A 94 -14.52 -30.10 -2.24
CA GLU A 94 -15.09 -30.32 -3.57
C GLU A 94 -15.21 -29.01 -4.38
N LEU A 95 -14.99 -27.86 -3.75
CA LEU A 95 -15.15 -26.55 -4.38
C LEU A 95 -13.89 -26.11 -5.11
N SER A 96 -14.06 -25.60 -6.32
CA SER A 96 -13.05 -24.85 -7.06
C SER A 96 -12.77 -23.48 -6.44
N ASP A 97 -11.62 -22.89 -6.78
CA ASP A 97 -11.24 -21.55 -6.30
C ASP A 97 -12.26 -20.49 -6.70
N LEU A 98 -12.88 -20.65 -7.87
CA LEU A 98 -13.93 -19.78 -8.35
C LEU A 98 -15.20 -19.88 -7.49
N GLU A 99 -15.61 -21.10 -7.12
CA GLU A 99 -16.76 -21.31 -6.24
C GLU A 99 -16.52 -20.73 -4.84
N THR A 100 -15.30 -20.81 -4.30
CA THR A 100 -15.00 -20.12 -3.02
C THR A 100 -15.02 -18.59 -3.14
N ALA A 101 -14.65 -18.04 -4.30
CA ALA A 101 -14.81 -16.60 -4.54
C ALA A 101 -16.30 -16.21 -4.59
N LEU A 102 -17.16 -17.02 -5.23
CA LEU A 102 -18.61 -16.81 -5.23
C LEU A 102 -19.23 -16.93 -3.83
N CYS A 103 -18.77 -17.90 -3.02
CA CYS A 103 -19.16 -18.02 -1.61
C CYS A 103 -18.83 -16.75 -0.84
N THR A 104 -17.64 -16.18 -1.07
CA THR A 104 -17.23 -14.92 -0.44
C THR A 104 -18.15 -13.77 -0.86
N ILE A 105 -18.46 -13.63 -2.15
CA ILE A 105 -19.43 -12.62 -2.64
C ILE A 105 -20.80 -12.79 -1.97
N ARG A 106 -21.28 -14.04 -1.85
CA ARG A 106 -22.54 -14.36 -1.17
C ARG A 106 -22.52 -13.90 0.29
N MET A 107 -21.44 -14.16 1.03
CA MET A 107 -21.31 -13.69 2.43
C MET A 107 -21.43 -12.16 2.55
N PHE A 108 -20.77 -11.41 1.67
CA PHE A 108 -20.89 -9.93 1.65
C PHE A 108 -22.31 -9.47 1.32
N THR A 109 -22.99 -10.20 0.43
CA THR A 109 -24.37 -9.90 0.02
C THR A 109 -25.35 -10.17 1.16
N ASP A 110 -25.25 -11.32 1.82
CA ASP A 110 -26.19 -11.71 2.88
C ASP A 110 -26.04 -10.86 4.15
N LEU A 111 -24.85 -10.35 4.41
CA LEU A 111 -24.60 -9.36 5.47
C LEU A 111 -25.00 -7.92 5.06
N ASN A 112 -25.58 -7.75 3.87
CA ASN A 112 -25.96 -6.46 3.29
C ASN A 112 -24.80 -5.44 3.17
N LEU A 113 -23.54 -5.88 3.20
CA LEU A 113 -22.37 -4.99 3.18
C LEU A 113 -22.24 -4.26 1.83
N VAL A 114 -22.54 -4.97 0.74
CA VAL A 114 -22.49 -4.40 -0.62
C VAL A 114 -23.42 -3.20 -0.73
N GLN A 115 -24.64 -3.32 -0.21
CA GLN A 115 -25.64 -2.26 -0.24
C GLN A 115 -25.34 -1.17 0.79
N ASN A 116 -25.04 -1.53 2.04
CA ASN A 116 -24.84 -0.58 3.13
C ASN A 116 -23.66 0.37 2.86
N PHE A 117 -22.59 -0.14 2.25
CA PHE A 117 -21.39 0.64 1.95
C PHE A 117 -21.25 1.03 0.48
N GLN A 118 -22.30 0.80 -0.34
CA GLN A 118 -22.31 1.14 -1.77
C GLN A 118 -21.08 0.60 -2.51
N MET A 119 -20.72 -0.65 -2.20
CA MET A 119 -19.54 -1.27 -2.77
C MET A 119 -19.75 -1.50 -4.27
N LYS A 120 -18.85 -0.97 -5.10
CA LYS A 120 -18.83 -1.28 -6.52
C LYS A 120 -18.55 -2.78 -6.69
N TYR A 121 -19.45 -3.47 -7.38
CA TYR A 121 -19.37 -4.93 -7.53
C TYR A 121 -18.05 -5.38 -8.18
N GLU A 122 -17.61 -4.67 -9.21
CA GLU A 122 -16.33 -4.88 -9.88
C GLU A 122 -15.14 -4.77 -8.91
N VAL A 123 -15.17 -3.79 -8.01
CA VAL A 123 -14.11 -3.57 -7.02
C VAL A 123 -14.09 -4.71 -6.00
N LEU A 124 -15.26 -5.18 -5.56
CA LEU A 124 -15.37 -6.34 -4.67
C LEU A 124 -14.81 -7.61 -5.33
N CYS A 125 -15.22 -7.92 -6.56
CA CYS A 125 -14.72 -9.08 -7.31
C CYS A 125 -13.19 -9.02 -7.48
N ARG A 126 -12.66 -7.86 -7.91
CA ARG A 126 -11.22 -7.65 -8.05
C ARG A 126 -10.49 -7.82 -6.73
N TRP A 127 -11.05 -7.31 -5.64
CA TRP A 127 -10.47 -7.44 -4.31
C TRP A 127 -10.39 -8.89 -3.86
N ILE A 128 -11.47 -9.68 -3.97
CA ILE A 128 -11.49 -11.10 -3.60
C ILE A 128 -10.43 -11.88 -4.40
N LEU A 129 -10.39 -11.68 -5.72
CA LEU A 129 -9.41 -12.35 -6.58
C LEU A 129 -7.98 -11.94 -6.27
N SER A 130 -7.75 -10.67 -5.97
CA SER A 130 -6.43 -10.17 -5.58
C SER A 130 -5.99 -10.78 -4.25
N VAL A 131 -6.86 -10.80 -3.23
CA VAL A 131 -6.57 -11.46 -1.95
C VAL A 131 -6.22 -12.93 -2.17
N LYS A 132 -7.04 -13.67 -2.92
CA LYS A 132 -6.78 -15.08 -3.27
C LYS A 132 -5.42 -15.26 -3.95
N LYS A 133 -5.10 -14.43 -4.94
CA LYS A 133 -3.84 -14.49 -5.71
C LYS A 133 -2.61 -14.28 -4.83
N ASN A 134 -2.72 -13.49 -3.76
CA ASN A 134 -1.62 -13.21 -2.85
C ASN A 134 -1.37 -14.32 -1.81
N TYR A 135 -2.25 -15.31 -1.70
CA TYR A 135 -1.94 -16.53 -0.96
C TYR A 135 -1.01 -17.45 -1.75
N ARG A 136 -0.05 -18.07 -1.06
CA ARG A 136 0.96 -18.95 -1.66
C ARG A 136 0.40 -20.36 -1.86
N LYS A 137 0.18 -20.77 -3.11
CA LYS A 137 -0.37 -22.10 -3.46
C LYS A 137 0.50 -23.28 -3.03
N ASN A 138 1.81 -23.08 -2.94
CA ASN A 138 2.78 -24.12 -2.58
C ASN A 138 2.94 -24.29 -1.05
N VAL A 139 2.24 -23.49 -0.24
CA VAL A 139 2.23 -23.65 1.22
C VAL A 139 1.14 -24.64 1.58
N ALA A 140 1.53 -25.72 2.26
CA ALA A 140 0.67 -26.87 2.51
C ALA A 140 -0.56 -26.59 3.38
N TYR A 141 -0.58 -25.49 4.15
CA TYR A 141 -1.72 -25.16 5.01
C TYR A 141 -2.09 -23.67 4.92
N HIS A 142 -1.15 -22.75 5.13
CA HIS A 142 -1.38 -21.30 5.03
C HIS A 142 -1.48 -20.79 3.58
N ASN A 143 -2.43 -21.33 2.84
CA ASN A 143 -2.84 -20.93 1.51
C ASN A 143 -4.28 -20.36 1.53
N TRP A 144 -4.84 -20.07 0.37
CA TRP A 144 -6.19 -19.49 0.23
C TRP A 144 -7.28 -20.30 0.96
N ARG A 145 -7.14 -21.63 1.01
CA ARG A 145 -8.10 -22.53 1.64
C ARG A 145 -7.79 -22.84 3.10
N ALA A 146 -6.64 -22.37 3.62
CA ALA A 146 -6.16 -22.69 4.95
C ALA A 146 -6.14 -24.21 5.24
N ARG A 147 -5.73 -25.03 4.25
CA ARG A 147 -5.69 -26.49 4.33
C ARG A 147 -4.49 -27.08 3.64
#